data_AF-A0A8B7PGN1-F1
#
_entry.id   AF-A0A8B7PGN1-F1
#
_cell.length_a   1.000
_cell.length_b   1.000
_cell.length_c   1.000
_cell.angle_alpha   90.00
_cell.angle_beta   90.00
_cell.angle_gamma   90.00
#
_symmetry.space_group_name_H-M   'P 1'
#
loop_
_entity.id
_entity.type
_entity.pdbx_description
1 polymer ?
#
loop_
_entity_poly.entity_id
_entity_poly.type
_entity_poly.pdbx_seq_one_letter_code
_entity_poly.pdbx_strand_id
1 'polypeptide(L)'
;MNLCGKNIFSRSTCCLTQFKSFSHSNGSSALHFKLTNLLENYALSDGDAREKLKVSASRRGCEVNINYLVDIATKFSLNSVTSEDELINMYKNLSKLPNATCPIAEELSGPKIIGLFGTKRVLDDALMLEQLSHHGVDMNMTGNFTGSRSYYLRGSMAHLESKLTQYALEHLKRKGFKLMSVPDLVTEDILESCGVPVHGERTMVYSVSPSHLGLPSPSKEESKKVCLSGTSEMALGGWLRNHSFTEEQLPLKLCAVSRCYRAETSKLKLEQGIFRVHHFTKVEMFGITSNETGQESDDLYQELVQIQIELLQGLGLHGQVVLMPPEELGNPAYSKTDLEVWLPGRRRYAELTSASNCTSYQAARLGASYVNKKGQRKLVHTVNGTAVAVPRCIIALCETHQEATGRRALQLPAFLGLAPAHPQQFQPNETSVDTGHEHNAFLNKVMVYNEQCLRKVLPLKNYEDLIDSDEN
;
A
#
# COMPACT_ATOMS: atom_id res chain seq x y z
N MET A 1 -14.54 -5.59 -54.02
CA MET A 1 -15.49 -6.19 -53.05
C MET A 1 -14.89 -7.49 -52.57
N ASN A 2 -14.68 -7.63 -51.25
CA ASN A 2 -14.80 -8.84 -50.42
C ASN A 2 -14.09 -10.15 -50.87
N LEU A 3 -13.33 -10.89 -50.07
CA LEU A 3 -13.31 -11.03 -48.60
C LEU A 3 -11.93 -11.54 -48.14
N CYS A 4 -11.51 -10.99 -47.02
CA CYS A 4 -10.35 -11.38 -46.24
C CYS A 4 -10.70 -12.62 -45.40
N GLY A 5 -9.87 -13.66 -45.50
CA GLY A 5 -9.83 -14.76 -44.54
C GLY A 5 -8.39 -15.12 -44.28
N LYS A 6 -7.82 -14.68 -43.15
CA LYS A 6 -6.54 -15.20 -42.63
C LYS A 6 -6.51 -15.17 -41.11
N ASN A 7 -6.65 -16.37 -40.56
CA ASN A 7 -5.85 -16.98 -39.50
C ASN A 7 -5.20 -16.04 -38.47
N ILE A 8 -5.80 -16.11 -37.29
CA ILE A 8 -5.22 -15.78 -35.99
C ILE A 8 -4.12 -16.83 -35.69
N PHE A 9 -3.03 -16.37 -35.07
CA PHE A 9 -1.83 -17.10 -34.64
C PHE A 9 -0.72 -17.30 -35.68
N SER A 10 0.24 -16.36 -35.71
CA SER A 10 1.65 -16.76 -35.81
C SER A 10 2.61 -15.76 -35.15
N ARG A 11 3.32 -16.28 -34.14
CA ARG A 11 4.73 -16.03 -33.78
C ARG A 11 5.12 -14.63 -33.24
N SER A 12 4.99 -14.53 -31.92
CA SER A 12 6.08 -14.24 -30.97
C SER A 12 7.43 -13.78 -31.55
N THR A 13 7.68 -12.48 -31.44
CA THR A 13 9.02 -11.90 -31.38
C THR A 13 9.08 -10.88 -30.25
N CYS A 14 9.62 -11.33 -29.12
CA CYS A 14 10.42 -10.59 -28.14
C CYS A 14 9.99 -9.15 -27.75
N CYS A 15 9.26 -9.04 -26.64
CA CYS A 15 8.90 -7.79 -25.94
C CYS A 15 10.06 -7.12 -25.17
N LEU A 16 11.32 -7.40 -25.46
CA LEU A 16 12.47 -6.81 -24.75
C LEU A 16 13.12 -5.62 -25.45
N THR A 17 12.73 -5.32 -26.69
CA THR A 17 13.35 -4.25 -27.49
C THR A 17 12.65 -2.89 -27.38
N GLN A 18 11.43 -2.82 -26.83
CA GLN A 18 10.72 -1.54 -26.61
C GLN A 18 11.14 -0.80 -25.34
N PHE A 19 11.91 -1.42 -24.44
CA PHE A 19 12.47 -0.73 -23.27
C PHE A 19 13.74 0.08 -23.58
N LYS A 20 14.36 -0.09 -24.76
CA LYS A 20 15.63 0.57 -25.12
C LYS A 20 15.49 1.85 -25.96
N SER A 21 14.28 2.19 -26.45
CA SER A 21 14.12 3.30 -27.41
C SER A 21 13.61 4.62 -26.82
N PHE A 22 13.60 4.79 -25.49
CA PHE A 22 13.20 6.06 -24.86
C PHE A 22 14.27 6.69 -23.94
N SER A 23 15.51 6.20 -23.99
CA SER A 23 16.59 6.69 -23.11
C SER A 23 17.66 7.56 -23.78
N HIS A 24 17.62 7.83 -25.09
CA HIS A 24 18.75 8.50 -25.77
C HIS A 24 18.41 9.72 -26.65
N SER A 25 17.30 10.39 -26.38
CA SER A 25 17.15 11.80 -26.78
C SER A 25 16.31 12.50 -25.72
N ASN A 26 16.72 13.71 -25.28
CA ASN A 26 15.97 14.66 -24.45
C ASN A 26 16.18 14.70 -22.90
N GLY A 27 17.25 14.13 -22.34
CA GLY A 27 17.54 14.15 -20.90
C GLY A 27 17.42 15.54 -20.23
N SER A 28 18.08 16.55 -20.81
CA SER A 28 18.03 17.94 -20.34
C SER A 28 16.61 18.54 -20.37
N SER A 29 15.84 18.33 -21.44
CA SER A 29 14.48 18.92 -21.55
C SER A 29 13.46 18.26 -20.61
N ALA A 30 13.58 16.96 -20.35
CA ALA A 30 12.70 16.24 -19.44
C ALA A 30 12.99 16.63 -17.98
N LEU A 31 14.26 16.79 -17.62
CA LEU A 31 14.68 17.26 -16.30
C LEU A 31 14.27 18.71 -16.08
N HIS A 32 14.45 19.57 -17.08
CA HIS A 32 14.00 20.96 -17.05
C HIS A 32 12.48 21.04 -16.82
N PHE A 33 11.68 20.26 -17.56
CA PHE A 33 10.23 20.21 -17.36
C PHE A 33 9.83 19.78 -15.93
N LYS A 34 10.49 18.76 -15.37
CA LYS A 34 10.26 18.32 -13.99
C LYS A 34 10.60 19.42 -12.97
N LEU A 35 11.72 20.11 -13.18
CA LEU A 35 12.15 21.22 -12.33
C LEU A 35 11.15 22.37 -12.36
N THR A 36 10.68 22.76 -13.55
CA THR A 36 9.64 23.79 -13.70
C THR A 36 8.39 23.41 -12.91
N ASN A 37 7.86 22.19 -13.10
CA ASN A 37 6.68 21.74 -12.36
C ASN A 37 6.89 21.73 -10.85
N LEU A 38 8.06 21.29 -10.36
CA LEU A 38 8.37 21.28 -8.93
C LEU A 38 8.43 22.71 -8.37
N LEU A 39 9.08 23.63 -9.07
CA LEU A 39 9.20 25.02 -8.63
C LEU A 39 7.84 25.73 -8.59
N GLU A 40 7.01 25.52 -9.62
CA GLU A 40 5.63 26.02 -9.65
C GLU A 40 4.79 25.42 -8.51
N ASN A 41 4.98 24.13 -8.21
CA ASN A 41 4.23 23.44 -7.17
C ASN A 41 4.49 23.97 -5.74
N TYR A 42 5.69 24.52 -5.47
CA TYR A 42 6.06 25.00 -4.13
C TYR A 42 5.97 26.51 -3.93
N ALA A 43 5.74 27.28 -5.00
CA ALA A 43 5.61 28.75 -4.94
C ALA A 43 6.71 29.44 -4.09
N LEU A 44 7.98 29.02 -4.25
CA LEU A 44 9.10 29.45 -3.41
C LEU A 44 9.39 30.97 -3.43
N SER A 45 8.79 31.73 -4.35
CA SER A 45 8.87 33.19 -4.38
C SER A 45 8.03 33.86 -3.29
N ASP A 46 7.01 33.19 -2.76
CA ASP A 46 6.14 33.71 -1.70
C ASP A 46 6.78 33.52 -0.31
N GLY A 47 6.78 34.57 0.52
CA GLY A 47 7.30 34.53 1.88
C GLY A 47 6.51 33.62 2.81
N ASP A 48 5.18 33.63 2.73
CA ASP A 48 4.30 32.83 3.59
C ASP A 48 4.38 31.35 3.22
N ALA A 49 4.37 31.03 1.91
CA ALA A 49 4.52 29.66 1.43
C ALA A 49 5.85 29.05 1.88
N ARG A 50 6.93 29.83 1.86
CA ARG A 50 8.25 29.38 2.36
C ARG A 50 8.23 29.06 3.84
N GLU A 51 7.57 29.87 4.65
CA GLU A 51 7.53 29.64 6.10
C GLU A 51 6.70 28.39 6.44
N LYS A 52 5.54 28.22 5.81
CA LYS A 52 4.73 27.00 5.93
C LYS A 52 5.50 25.76 5.50
N LEU A 53 6.26 25.84 4.41
CA LEU A 53 7.09 24.74 3.93
C LEU A 53 8.21 24.39 4.93
N LYS A 54 8.86 25.38 5.56
CA LYS A 54 9.86 25.12 6.62
C LYS A 54 9.25 24.41 7.81
N VAL A 55 8.09 24.86 8.28
CA VAL A 55 7.39 24.24 9.40
C VAL A 55 6.99 22.80 9.05
N SER A 56 6.39 22.58 7.87
CA SER A 56 6.01 21.25 7.38
C SER A 56 7.22 20.31 7.27
N ALA A 57 8.32 20.78 6.67
CA ALA A 57 9.56 20.02 6.55
C ALA A 57 10.16 19.64 7.91
N SER A 58 10.21 20.59 8.85
CA SER A 58 10.71 20.35 10.20
C SER A 58 9.89 19.28 10.93
N ARG A 59 8.56 19.39 10.90
CA ARG A 59 7.66 18.42 11.55
C ARG A 59 7.75 17.03 10.95
N ARG A 60 8.00 16.92 9.64
CA ARG A 60 8.17 15.65 8.92
C ARG A 60 9.60 15.09 8.99
N GLY A 61 10.51 15.76 9.69
CA GLY A 61 11.91 15.35 9.79
C GLY A 61 12.68 15.44 8.46
N CYS A 62 12.24 16.29 7.54
CA CYS A 62 12.91 16.49 6.25
C CYS A 62 14.11 17.43 6.42
N GLU A 63 15.33 16.94 6.15
CA GLU A 63 16.53 17.77 6.12
C GLU A 63 16.61 18.55 4.78
N VAL A 64 16.07 19.77 4.77
CA VAL A 64 16.07 20.65 3.61
C VAL A 64 16.55 22.07 3.94
N ASN A 65 17.44 22.61 3.12
CA ASN A 65 17.88 24.00 3.21
C ASN A 65 17.02 24.87 2.28
N ILE A 66 15.94 25.45 2.82
CA ILE A 66 14.99 26.25 2.04
C ILE A 66 15.65 27.48 1.41
N ASN A 67 16.59 28.14 2.08
CA ASN A 67 17.29 29.31 1.53
C ASN A 67 18.08 28.93 0.28
N TYR A 68 18.80 27.80 0.33
CA TYR A 68 19.51 27.26 -0.82
C TYR A 68 18.55 26.91 -1.99
N LEU A 69 17.35 26.41 -1.69
CA LEU A 69 16.33 26.13 -2.71
C LEU A 69 15.78 27.40 -3.38
N VAL A 70 15.65 28.50 -2.63
CA VAL A 70 15.25 29.81 -3.16
C VAL A 70 16.34 30.37 -4.08
N ASP A 71 17.60 30.28 -3.68
CA ASP A 71 18.73 30.70 -4.51
C ASP A 71 18.77 29.90 -5.82
N ILE A 72 18.56 28.58 -5.71
CA ILE A 72 18.43 27.67 -6.85
C ILE A 72 17.28 28.07 -7.78
N ALA A 73 16.09 28.32 -7.23
CA ALA A 73 14.91 28.71 -8.01
C ALA A 73 15.13 30.02 -8.77
N THR A 74 15.80 30.97 -8.12
CA THR A 74 16.18 32.26 -8.70
C THR A 74 17.16 32.07 -9.85
N LYS A 75 18.20 31.26 -9.66
CA LYS A 75 19.17 30.93 -10.72
C LYS A 75 18.49 30.29 -11.94
N PHE A 76 17.57 29.37 -11.72
CA PHE A 76 16.82 28.71 -12.79
C PHE A 76 15.95 29.69 -13.56
N SER A 77 15.21 30.55 -12.86
CA SER A 77 14.34 31.56 -13.47
C SER A 77 15.12 32.57 -14.32
N LEU A 78 16.38 32.85 -13.96
CA LEU A 78 17.29 33.72 -14.71
C LEU A 78 17.99 33.02 -15.88
N ASN A 79 17.64 31.76 -16.20
CA ASN A 79 18.34 30.91 -17.18
C ASN A 79 19.86 30.84 -16.96
N SER A 80 20.29 31.00 -15.71
CA SER A 80 21.71 31.05 -15.31
C SER A 80 22.27 29.68 -14.95
N VAL A 81 21.48 28.61 -15.08
CA VAL A 81 21.91 27.23 -14.91
C VAL A 81 22.51 26.74 -16.22
N THR A 82 23.79 26.38 -16.19
CA THR A 82 24.58 26.18 -17.42
C THR A 82 25.07 24.75 -17.59
N SER A 83 25.01 23.92 -16.54
CA SER A 83 25.42 22.51 -16.61
C SER A 83 24.30 21.53 -16.23
N GLU A 84 24.38 20.32 -16.76
CA GLU A 84 23.47 19.22 -16.43
C GLU A 84 23.61 18.77 -14.96
N ASP A 85 24.84 18.81 -14.42
CA ASP A 85 25.11 18.50 -13.02
C ASP A 85 24.42 19.45 -12.05
N GLU A 86 24.38 20.75 -12.39
CA GLU A 86 23.61 21.74 -11.63
C GLU A 86 22.13 21.39 -11.62
N LEU A 87 21.52 21.06 -12.77
CA LEU A 87 20.11 20.66 -12.85
C LEU A 87 19.83 19.39 -12.03
N ILE A 88 20.72 18.40 -12.09
CA ILE A 88 20.59 17.15 -11.32
C ILE A 88 20.64 17.46 -9.82
N ASN A 89 21.60 18.26 -9.38
CA ASN A 89 21.73 18.63 -7.98
C ASN A 89 20.52 19.46 -7.50
N MET A 90 20.00 20.36 -8.32
CA MET A 90 18.77 21.08 -8.02
C MET A 90 17.59 20.14 -7.82
N TYR A 91 17.39 19.21 -8.76
CA TYR A 91 16.30 18.23 -8.69
C TYR A 91 16.42 17.36 -7.44
N LYS A 92 17.62 16.88 -7.10
CA LYS A 92 17.88 16.11 -5.89
C LYS A 92 17.49 16.87 -4.63
N ASN A 93 17.75 18.18 -4.55
CA ASN A 93 17.39 18.97 -3.37
C ASN A 93 15.90 19.32 -3.33
N LEU A 94 15.27 19.68 -4.46
CA LEU A 94 13.83 19.95 -4.53
C LEU A 94 13.00 18.68 -4.27
N SER A 95 13.48 17.51 -4.68
CA SER A 95 12.78 16.24 -4.48
C SER A 95 12.63 15.87 -3.01
N LYS A 96 13.49 16.40 -2.13
CA LYS A 96 13.43 16.21 -0.66
C LYS A 96 12.30 17.00 0.00
N LEU A 97 11.72 17.99 -0.67
CA LEU A 97 10.63 18.78 -0.10
C LEU A 97 9.39 17.89 0.08
N PRO A 98 8.74 17.93 1.26
CA PRO A 98 7.46 17.27 1.46
C PRO A 98 6.36 18.05 0.72
N ASN A 99 5.20 17.44 0.58
CA ASN A 99 4.00 18.11 0.12
C ASN A 99 3.57 19.23 1.09
N ALA A 100 2.69 20.11 0.61
CA ALA A 100 1.92 20.98 1.47
C ALA A 100 1.12 20.15 2.48
N THR A 101 0.65 20.78 3.56
CA THR A 101 -0.19 20.14 4.58
C THR A 101 -1.57 20.78 4.54
N CYS A 102 -2.63 20.00 4.74
CA CYS A 102 -3.96 20.58 4.83
C CYS A 102 -4.11 21.43 6.11
N PRO A 103 -4.82 22.57 6.07
CA PRO A 103 -4.91 23.46 7.24
C PRO A 103 -5.37 22.77 8.52
N ILE A 104 -6.33 21.84 8.40
CA ILE A 104 -6.83 21.08 9.55
C ILE A 104 -5.74 20.19 10.15
N ALA A 105 -4.90 19.56 9.33
CA ALA A 105 -3.80 18.72 9.81
C ALA A 105 -2.66 19.57 10.39
N GLU A 106 -2.39 20.75 9.84
CA GLU A 106 -1.34 21.66 10.35
C GLU A 106 -1.53 22.01 11.83
N GLU A 107 -2.78 22.15 12.27
CA GLU A 107 -3.13 22.50 13.66
C GLU A 107 -3.04 21.32 14.64
N LEU A 108 -2.91 20.08 14.16
CA LEU A 108 -2.86 18.92 15.03
C LEU A 108 -1.51 18.80 15.73
N SER A 109 -1.51 18.47 17.02
CA SER A 109 -0.31 18.11 17.80
C SER A 109 -0.14 16.59 17.99
N GLY A 110 -1.06 15.81 17.41
CA GLY A 110 -1.09 14.36 17.49
C GLY A 110 -2.29 13.78 16.71
N PRO A 111 -2.37 12.45 16.56
CA PRO A 111 -3.49 11.79 15.88
C PRO A 111 -4.83 12.14 16.52
N LYS A 112 -5.81 12.52 15.68
CA LYS A 112 -7.14 12.96 16.13
C LYS A 112 -8.21 11.99 15.65
N ILE A 113 -8.95 11.41 16.59
CA ILE A 113 -10.14 10.60 16.27
C ILE A 113 -11.22 11.53 15.74
N ILE A 114 -11.67 11.30 14.51
CA ILE A 114 -12.72 12.08 13.84
C ILE A 114 -14.01 11.30 13.62
N GLY A 115 -14.01 9.99 13.90
CA GLY A 115 -15.20 9.16 13.78
C GLY A 115 -14.99 7.74 14.33
N LEU A 116 -16.10 7.03 14.52
CA LEU A 116 -16.14 5.62 14.89
C LEU A 116 -17.00 4.84 13.88
N PHE A 117 -16.69 3.57 13.69
CA PHE A 117 -17.47 2.69 12.83
C PHE A 117 -17.61 1.29 13.41
N GLY A 118 -18.69 0.61 13.05
CA GLY A 118 -18.99 -0.75 13.48
C GLY A 118 -19.30 -0.86 14.97
N THR A 119 -19.59 -2.08 15.43
CA THR A 119 -20.02 -2.34 16.81
C THR A 119 -18.94 -3.09 17.57
N LYS A 120 -18.47 -2.52 18.68
CA LYS A 120 -17.43 -3.15 19.50
C LYS A 120 -17.95 -4.43 20.14
N ARG A 121 -17.39 -5.58 19.75
CA ARG A 121 -17.65 -6.85 20.43
C ARG A 121 -16.90 -6.90 21.76
N VAL A 122 -17.60 -7.20 22.85
CA VAL A 122 -17.01 -7.40 24.18
C VAL A 122 -16.71 -8.89 24.36
N LEU A 123 -15.45 -9.20 24.66
CA LEU A 123 -14.94 -10.55 24.90
C LEU A 123 -14.03 -10.48 26.13
N ASP A 124 -14.43 -11.09 27.24
CA ASP A 124 -13.72 -10.96 28.52
C ASP A 124 -12.31 -11.59 28.47
N ASP A 125 -12.21 -12.78 27.86
CA ASP A 125 -10.96 -13.55 27.71
C ASP A 125 -10.55 -13.71 26.24
N ALA A 126 -10.55 -12.61 25.49
CA ALA A 126 -10.13 -12.63 24.09
C ALA A 126 -8.67 -13.11 23.93
N LEU A 127 -8.47 -14.11 23.08
CA LEU A 127 -7.16 -14.61 22.70
C LEU A 127 -6.60 -13.80 21.53
N MET A 128 -5.27 -13.64 21.51
CA MET A 128 -4.53 -13.12 20.35
C MET A 128 -4.48 -14.16 19.23
N LEU A 129 -4.27 -13.73 17.98
CA LEU A 129 -4.12 -14.63 16.82
C LEU A 129 -3.14 -15.78 17.09
N GLU A 130 -2.01 -15.50 17.74
CA GLU A 130 -0.94 -16.45 18.03
C GLU A 130 -1.42 -17.57 18.98
N GLN A 131 -2.41 -17.29 19.82
CA GLN A 131 -3.03 -18.25 20.74
C GLN A 131 -4.18 -19.02 20.07
N LEU A 132 -4.75 -18.48 18.99
CA LEU A 132 -5.83 -19.08 18.19
C LEU A 132 -5.29 -19.97 17.05
N SER A 133 -4.15 -19.61 16.46
CA SER A 133 -3.64 -20.20 15.23
C SER A 133 -2.86 -21.51 15.45
N HIS A 134 -3.56 -22.61 15.74
CA HIS A 134 -2.88 -23.90 15.95
C HIS A 134 -2.37 -24.58 14.68
N HIS A 135 -2.84 -24.21 13.47
CA HIS A 135 -2.31 -24.81 12.22
C HIS A 135 -2.23 -23.87 10.99
N GLY A 136 -2.84 -22.69 11.02
CA GLY A 136 -3.03 -21.88 9.82
C GLY A 136 -1.95 -20.83 9.55
N VAL A 137 -1.28 -20.31 10.58
CA VAL A 137 -0.16 -19.35 10.46
C VAL A 137 1.07 -19.99 11.09
N ASP A 138 2.13 -20.19 10.31
CA ASP A 138 3.39 -20.78 10.76
C ASP A 138 4.54 -19.78 10.61
N MET A 139 5.20 -19.48 11.72
CA MET A 139 6.41 -18.65 11.78
C MET A 139 7.59 -19.37 12.44
N ASN A 140 7.40 -20.62 12.90
CA ASN A 140 8.44 -21.39 13.58
C ASN A 140 9.34 -22.10 12.56
N MET A 141 8.77 -22.50 11.43
CA MET A 141 9.47 -23.22 10.36
C MET A 141 10.10 -22.29 9.30
N THR A 142 10.16 -20.97 9.53
CA THR A 142 10.64 -20.01 8.53
C THR A 142 12.10 -19.56 8.77
N GLY A 143 12.61 -19.75 9.99
CA GLY A 143 13.88 -19.16 10.43
C GLY A 143 15.12 -19.73 9.73
N ASN A 144 15.11 -21.00 9.36
CA ASN A 144 16.28 -21.69 8.78
C ASN A 144 16.51 -21.40 7.28
N PHE A 145 15.57 -20.79 6.56
CA PHE A 145 15.76 -20.45 5.13
C PHE A 145 15.20 -19.10 4.67
N THR A 146 14.37 -18.40 5.47
CA THR A 146 13.83 -17.07 5.10
C THR A 146 14.13 -15.95 6.10
N GLY A 147 14.79 -16.26 7.22
CA GLY A 147 15.01 -15.30 8.31
C GLY A 147 13.74 -15.02 9.14
N SER A 148 13.86 -14.08 10.08
CA SER A 148 12.75 -13.65 10.95
C SER A 148 11.68 -12.88 10.18
N ARG A 149 10.43 -12.85 10.69
CA ARG A 149 9.30 -12.05 10.14
C ARG A 149 8.75 -12.49 8.78
N SER A 150 9.10 -13.71 8.39
CA SER A 150 8.42 -14.45 7.33
C SER A 150 7.34 -15.34 7.95
N TYR A 151 6.36 -15.75 7.14
CA TYR A 151 5.27 -16.61 7.60
C TYR A 151 4.69 -17.45 6.46
N TYR A 152 4.14 -18.61 6.81
CA TYR A 152 3.25 -19.39 5.94
C TYR A 152 1.81 -19.24 6.38
N LEU A 153 0.90 -19.10 5.42
CA LEU A 153 -0.51 -19.38 5.62
C LEU A 153 -0.81 -20.78 5.07
N ARG A 154 -1.53 -21.60 5.83
CA ARG A 154 -1.91 -22.98 5.48
C ARG A 154 -3.41 -23.19 5.56
N GLY A 155 -3.92 -24.11 4.74
CA GLY A 155 -5.34 -24.51 4.75
C GLY A 155 -6.26 -23.30 4.62
N SER A 156 -7.19 -23.16 5.57
CA SER A 156 -8.18 -22.08 5.57
C SER A 156 -7.59 -20.68 5.70
N MET A 157 -6.42 -20.51 6.33
CA MET A 157 -5.79 -19.18 6.40
C MET A 157 -5.24 -18.72 5.04
N ALA A 158 -4.72 -19.65 4.23
CA ALA A 158 -4.33 -19.38 2.85
C ALA A 158 -5.57 -19.07 1.98
N HIS A 159 -6.66 -19.80 2.19
CA HIS A 159 -7.94 -19.48 1.53
C HIS A 159 -8.46 -18.11 1.95
N LEU A 160 -8.35 -17.75 3.24
CA LEU A 160 -8.78 -16.46 3.76
C LEU A 160 -8.02 -15.30 3.11
N GLU A 161 -6.71 -15.41 2.86
CA GLU A 161 -5.96 -14.41 2.08
C GLU A 161 -6.59 -14.17 0.69
N SER A 162 -6.91 -15.25 -0.03
CA SER A 162 -7.55 -15.16 -1.34
C SER A 162 -8.96 -14.56 -1.26
N LYS A 163 -9.73 -14.93 -0.23
CA LYS A 163 -11.12 -14.47 -0.04
C LYS A 163 -11.21 -13.01 0.38
N LEU A 164 -10.30 -12.53 1.22
CA LEU A 164 -10.21 -11.11 1.57
C LEU A 164 -9.85 -10.26 0.36
N THR A 165 -8.93 -10.76 -0.47
CA THR A 165 -8.56 -10.11 -1.73
C THR A 165 -9.77 -10.02 -2.68
N GLN A 166 -10.47 -11.14 -2.91
CA GLN A 166 -11.67 -11.18 -3.76
C GLN A 166 -12.79 -10.29 -3.24
N TYR A 167 -13.04 -10.30 -1.93
CA TYR A 167 -14.03 -9.44 -1.27
C TYR A 167 -13.75 -7.96 -1.55
N ALA A 168 -12.52 -7.51 -1.36
CA ALA A 168 -12.12 -6.14 -1.65
C ALA A 168 -12.31 -5.79 -3.13
N LEU A 169 -11.84 -6.66 -4.04
CA LEU A 169 -11.95 -6.43 -5.48
C LEU A 169 -13.39 -6.32 -5.97
N GLU A 170 -14.30 -7.19 -5.52
CA GLU A 170 -15.71 -7.13 -5.90
C GLU A 170 -16.41 -5.88 -5.33
N HIS A 171 -16.00 -5.40 -4.16
CA HIS A 171 -16.47 -4.12 -3.64
C HIS A 171 -15.99 -2.94 -4.48
N LEU A 172 -14.69 -2.88 -4.78
CA LEU A 172 -14.07 -1.82 -5.58
C LEU A 172 -14.63 -1.77 -7.01
N LYS A 173 -14.87 -2.93 -7.62
CA LYS A 173 -15.51 -3.05 -8.94
C LYS A 173 -16.90 -2.39 -8.96
N ARG A 174 -17.71 -2.60 -7.92
CA ARG A 174 -19.02 -1.93 -7.77
C ARG A 174 -18.91 -0.42 -7.57
N LYS A 175 -17.78 0.05 -7.02
CA LYS A 175 -17.43 1.48 -6.88
C LYS A 175 -16.76 2.07 -8.12
N GLY A 176 -16.68 1.31 -9.24
CA GLY A 176 -16.16 1.80 -10.51
C GLY A 176 -14.64 1.74 -10.65
N PHE A 177 -13.93 1.05 -9.76
CA PHE A 177 -12.49 0.84 -9.89
C PHE A 177 -12.16 -0.15 -10.99
N LYS A 178 -11.10 0.15 -11.75
CA LYS A 178 -10.54 -0.74 -12.76
C LYS A 178 -9.38 -1.52 -12.17
N LEU A 179 -9.49 -2.85 -12.18
CA LEU A 179 -8.43 -3.75 -11.73
C LEU A 179 -7.26 -3.74 -12.72
N MET A 180 -6.06 -3.53 -12.21
CA MET A 180 -4.80 -3.64 -12.94
C MET A 180 -3.90 -4.69 -12.29
N SER A 181 -3.30 -5.55 -13.12
CA SER A 181 -2.15 -6.37 -12.73
C SER A 181 -0.89 -5.54 -12.94
N VAL A 182 -0.05 -5.44 -11.91
CA VAL A 182 1.10 -4.53 -11.89
C VAL A 182 2.40 -5.29 -11.59
N PRO A 183 3.58 -4.78 -12.02
CA PRO A 183 4.87 -5.35 -11.62
C PRO A 183 5.20 -5.06 -10.15
N ASP A 184 5.82 -6.02 -9.47
CA ASP A 184 6.34 -5.83 -8.10
C ASP A 184 7.77 -5.26 -8.09
N LEU A 185 8.48 -5.37 -9.22
CA LEU A 185 9.81 -4.79 -9.43
C LEU A 185 9.67 -3.44 -10.14
N VAL A 186 10.21 -2.41 -9.52
CA VAL A 186 10.11 -1.02 -9.97
C VAL A 186 11.46 -0.34 -9.82
N THR A 187 11.75 0.66 -10.64
CA THR A 187 13.04 1.37 -10.57
C THR A 187 13.06 2.37 -9.41
N GLU A 188 14.26 2.60 -8.86
CA GLU A 188 14.50 3.52 -7.74
C GLU A 188 13.89 4.93 -7.99
N ASP A 189 13.98 5.45 -9.22
CA ASP A 189 13.41 6.76 -9.59
C ASP A 189 11.88 6.83 -9.46
N ILE A 190 11.17 5.69 -9.57
CA ILE A 190 9.71 5.64 -9.37
C ILE A 190 9.38 5.72 -7.88
N LEU A 191 10.12 5.02 -7.02
CA LEU A 191 9.93 5.08 -5.56
C LEU A 191 10.14 6.51 -5.05
N GLU A 192 11.25 7.12 -5.45
CA GLU A 192 11.56 8.51 -5.09
C GLU A 192 10.48 9.48 -5.59
N SER A 193 10.00 9.29 -6.83
CA SER A 193 8.95 10.12 -7.40
C SER A 193 7.61 9.98 -6.66
N CYS A 194 7.35 8.82 -6.07
CA CYS A 194 6.18 8.58 -5.23
C CYS A 194 6.37 9.06 -3.78
N GLY A 195 7.57 9.53 -3.42
CA GLY A 195 7.89 10.06 -2.09
C GLY A 195 8.45 9.04 -1.11
N VAL A 196 8.88 7.86 -1.58
CA VAL A 196 9.52 6.84 -0.75
C VAL A 196 11.03 7.11 -0.69
N PRO A 197 11.62 7.34 0.50
CA PRO A 197 13.06 7.47 0.63
C PRO A 197 13.73 6.12 0.39
N VAL A 198 14.65 6.08 -0.57
CA VAL A 198 15.42 4.88 -0.98
C VAL A 198 16.86 4.89 -0.45
N HIS A 199 17.31 6.03 0.07
CA HIS A 199 18.66 6.24 0.60
C HIS A 199 18.65 6.43 2.12
N GLY A 200 19.69 5.96 2.80
CA GLY A 200 19.87 6.06 4.25
C GLY A 200 20.24 4.72 4.89
N GLU A 201 20.75 4.76 6.13
CA GLU A 201 21.22 3.57 6.85
C GLU A 201 20.09 2.57 7.19
N ARG A 202 18.83 3.03 7.21
CA ARG A 202 17.63 2.24 7.54
C ARG A 202 16.55 2.37 6.47
N THR A 203 16.87 2.03 5.23
CA THR A 203 15.88 2.00 4.15
C THR A 203 14.88 0.86 4.34
N MET A 204 13.61 1.13 4.03
CA MET A 204 12.52 0.14 4.02
C MET A 204 12.45 -0.67 2.72
N VAL A 205 13.36 -0.40 1.78
CA VAL A 205 13.29 -0.89 0.39
C VAL A 205 14.31 -1.99 0.16
N TYR A 206 13.86 -3.14 -0.34
CA TYR A 206 14.77 -4.16 -0.87
C TYR A 206 15.19 -3.82 -2.31
N SER A 207 16.48 -3.97 -2.61
CA SER A 207 17.03 -3.74 -3.95
C SER A 207 17.55 -5.04 -4.56
N VAL A 208 17.37 -5.20 -5.88
CA VAL A 208 17.90 -6.32 -6.65
C VAL A 208 19.35 -6.01 -7.04
N SER A 209 20.25 -6.97 -6.86
CA SER A 209 21.64 -6.82 -7.29
C SER A 209 21.71 -6.56 -8.80
N PRO A 210 22.46 -5.54 -9.27
CA PRO A 210 22.63 -5.25 -10.70
C PRO A 210 23.11 -6.46 -11.52
N SER A 211 23.91 -7.34 -10.93
CA SER A 211 24.42 -8.56 -11.58
C SER A 211 23.33 -9.52 -12.06
N HIS A 212 22.14 -9.49 -11.45
CA HIS A 212 21.02 -10.38 -11.81
C HIS A 212 20.13 -9.82 -12.91
N LEU A 213 20.28 -8.55 -13.27
CA LEU A 213 19.41 -7.88 -14.25
C LEU A 213 19.89 -8.01 -15.70
N GLY A 214 21.00 -8.73 -15.94
CA GLY A 214 21.59 -8.87 -17.28
C GLY A 214 22.00 -7.53 -17.90
N LEU A 215 22.12 -6.48 -17.08
CA LEU A 215 22.61 -5.19 -17.49
C LEU A 215 24.13 -5.28 -17.66
N PRO A 216 24.71 -4.65 -18.70
CA PRO A 216 26.16 -4.63 -18.86
C PRO A 216 26.83 -4.13 -17.57
N SER A 217 28.01 -4.68 -17.23
CA SER A 217 28.78 -4.27 -16.06
C SER A 217 28.74 -2.75 -15.93
N PRO A 218 28.37 -2.22 -14.75
CA PRO A 218 28.12 -0.80 -14.60
C PRO A 218 29.40 -0.03 -14.97
N SER A 219 29.34 0.75 -16.06
CA SER A 219 29.95 2.07 -15.99
C SER A 219 29.37 2.73 -14.74
N LYS A 220 30.23 3.31 -13.90
CA LYS A 220 29.97 3.66 -12.50
C LYS A 220 28.72 4.53 -12.22
N GLU A 221 27.95 4.95 -13.22
CA GLU A 221 26.95 6.02 -13.10
C GLU A 221 25.56 5.74 -13.71
N GLU A 222 25.29 4.66 -14.47
CA GLU A 222 24.07 4.62 -15.31
C GLU A 222 23.04 3.51 -15.05
N SER A 223 23.34 2.46 -14.28
CA SER A 223 22.33 1.41 -14.05
C SER A 223 21.37 1.84 -12.94
N LYS A 224 20.15 2.28 -13.31
CA LYS A 224 19.04 2.50 -12.37
C LYS A 224 18.82 1.24 -11.54
N LYS A 225 18.89 1.37 -10.21
CA LYS A 225 18.59 0.24 -9.32
C LYS A 225 17.15 -0.18 -9.50
N VAL A 226 16.91 -1.49 -9.46
CA VAL A 226 15.58 -2.08 -9.42
C VAL A 226 15.30 -2.52 -7.99
N CYS A 227 14.12 -2.20 -7.51
CA CYS A 227 13.68 -2.39 -6.14
C CYS A 227 12.39 -3.20 -6.09
N LEU A 228 12.19 -3.94 -5.00
CA LEU A 228 10.90 -4.54 -4.69
C LEU A 228 9.98 -3.48 -4.09
N SER A 229 8.75 -3.41 -4.58
CA SER A 229 7.80 -2.42 -4.11
C SER A 229 7.19 -2.77 -2.74
N GLY A 230 7.03 -1.76 -1.88
CA GLY A 230 6.32 -1.87 -0.60
C GLY A 230 4.79 -1.72 -0.71
N THR A 231 4.28 -1.47 -1.92
CA THR A 231 2.84 -1.29 -2.26
C THR A 231 2.64 -1.26 -3.78
N SER A 232 1.51 -1.72 -4.31
CA SER A 232 1.17 -1.55 -5.73
C SER A 232 1.02 -0.08 -6.16
N GLU A 233 0.89 0.85 -5.21
CA GLU A 233 0.93 2.30 -5.46
C GLU A 233 2.15 2.72 -6.29
N MET A 234 3.34 2.18 -6.00
CA MET A 234 4.57 2.57 -6.73
C MET A 234 4.48 2.16 -8.20
N ALA A 235 3.93 0.97 -8.47
CA ALA A 235 3.78 0.47 -9.83
C ALA A 235 2.67 1.23 -10.59
N LEU A 236 1.59 1.61 -9.91
CA LEU A 236 0.54 2.48 -10.46
C LEU A 236 1.06 3.90 -10.72
N GLY A 237 1.92 4.44 -9.85
CA GLY A 237 2.66 5.69 -10.08
C GLY A 237 3.63 5.58 -11.26
N GLY A 238 4.30 4.43 -11.40
CA GLY A 238 5.11 4.10 -12.57
C GLY A 238 4.30 4.10 -13.87
N TRP A 239 3.09 3.53 -13.84
CA TRP A 239 2.15 3.59 -14.96
C TRP A 239 1.72 5.03 -15.25
N LEU A 240 1.48 5.85 -14.23
CA LEU A 240 1.10 7.26 -14.36
C LEU A 240 2.19 8.15 -15.00
N ARG A 241 3.46 7.72 -14.98
CA ARG A 241 4.60 8.50 -15.47
C ARG A 241 4.37 9.02 -16.89
N ASN A 242 4.62 10.32 -17.08
CA ASN A 242 4.50 11.06 -18.33
C ASN A 242 3.13 10.97 -19.04
N HIS A 243 2.08 10.50 -18.36
CA HIS A 243 0.75 10.47 -18.95
C HIS A 243 0.14 11.87 -19.05
N SER A 244 -0.60 12.10 -20.13
CA SER A 244 -1.42 13.29 -20.33
C SER A 244 -2.85 12.86 -20.60
N PHE A 245 -3.76 13.20 -19.69
CA PHE A 245 -5.18 12.89 -19.79
C PHE A 245 -5.97 14.05 -20.38
N THR A 246 -7.22 13.82 -20.76
CA THR A 246 -8.22 14.88 -20.90
C THR A 246 -9.06 14.97 -19.62
N GLU A 247 -9.67 16.12 -19.38
CA GLU A 247 -10.55 16.33 -18.21
C GLU A 247 -11.67 15.27 -18.12
N GLU A 248 -12.22 14.83 -19.25
CA GLU A 248 -13.33 13.86 -19.32
C GLU A 248 -12.92 12.44 -18.93
N GLN A 249 -11.62 12.14 -18.92
CA GLN A 249 -11.09 10.85 -18.48
C GLN A 249 -11.00 10.77 -16.94
N LEU A 250 -11.22 11.88 -16.24
CA LEU A 250 -11.04 12.03 -14.80
C LEU A 250 -12.40 12.18 -14.08
N PRO A 251 -12.56 11.64 -12.85
CA PRO A 251 -11.55 10.88 -12.10
C PRO A 251 -11.38 9.44 -12.62
N LEU A 252 -10.12 8.98 -12.67
CA LEU A 252 -9.76 7.59 -12.96
C LEU A 252 -9.51 6.85 -11.64
N LYS A 253 -10.25 5.76 -11.42
CA LYS A 253 -10.14 4.90 -10.23
C LYS A 253 -9.52 3.56 -10.63
N LEU A 254 -8.34 3.27 -10.10
CA LEU A 254 -7.56 2.06 -10.35
C LEU A 254 -7.39 1.27 -9.06
N CYS A 255 -7.40 -0.06 -9.15
CA CYS A 255 -7.03 -0.92 -8.04
C CYS A 255 -6.08 -2.02 -8.47
N ALA A 256 -5.24 -2.49 -7.56
CA ALA A 256 -4.27 -3.54 -7.85
C ALA A 256 -4.03 -4.41 -6.62
N VAL A 257 -3.87 -5.71 -6.86
CA VAL A 257 -3.41 -6.68 -5.86
C VAL A 257 -1.91 -6.89 -6.10
N SER A 258 -1.11 -6.80 -5.04
CA SER A 258 0.32 -7.12 -5.14
C SER A 258 0.86 -7.74 -3.86
N ARG A 259 2.02 -8.40 -3.99
CA ARG A 259 2.86 -8.72 -2.84
C ARG A 259 3.72 -7.50 -2.53
N CYS A 260 3.62 -7.03 -1.30
CA CYS A 260 4.35 -5.89 -0.77
C CYS A 260 5.57 -6.37 -0.01
N TYR A 261 6.72 -5.72 -0.21
CA TYR A 261 7.98 -6.06 0.44
C TYR A 261 8.52 -4.87 1.24
N ARG A 262 8.83 -5.07 2.52
CA ARG A 262 9.31 -4.00 3.41
C ARG A 262 10.45 -4.49 4.30
N ALA A 263 11.57 -3.79 4.29
CA ALA A 263 12.71 -4.04 5.16
C ALA A 263 12.44 -3.49 6.57
N GLU A 264 11.49 -4.10 7.27
CA GLU A 264 11.02 -3.71 8.60
C GLU A 264 12.12 -3.92 9.68
N THR A 265 12.59 -2.85 10.30
CA THR A 265 13.69 -2.90 11.30
C THR A 265 13.25 -2.77 12.76
N SER A 266 11.99 -2.42 13.02
CA SER A 266 11.44 -2.25 14.38
C SER A 266 11.57 -3.54 15.20
N LYS A 267 11.68 -3.48 16.53
CA LYS A 267 11.67 -4.66 17.43
C LYS A 267 10.57 -4.59 18.50
N LEU A 268 9.53 -3.81 18.26
CA LEU A 268 8.46 -3.59 19.24
C LEU A 268 7.64 -4.87 19.50
N LYS A 269 7.43 -5.18 20.79
CA LYS A 269 6.61 -6.34 21.22
C LYS A 269 5.17 -6.28 20.68
N LEU A 270 4.63 -5.08 20.48
CA LEU A 270 3.28 -4.84 19.95
C LEU A 270 3.12 -5.30 18.48
N GLU A 271 4.22 -5.60 17.81
CA GLU A 271 4.29 -5.94 16.38
C GLU A 271 4.61 -7.43 16.14
N GLN A 272 4.35 -8.26 17.16
CA GLN A 272 4.52 -9.70 17.09
C GLN A 272 3.57 -10.38 16.09
N GLY A 273 3.94 -11.61 15.71
CA GLY A 273 3.21 -12.41 14.73
C GLY A 273 3.30 -11.83 13.33
N ILE A 274 2.19 -11.93 12.58
CA ILE A 274 2.11 -11.40 11.21
C ILE A 274 1.73 -9.91 11.15
N PHE A 275 1.80 -9.18 12.28
CA PHE A 275 1.41 -7.78 12.35
C PHE A 275 2.36 -6.84 11.58
N ARG A 276 3.67 -7.11 11.68
CA ARG A 276 4.73 -6.43 10.92
C ARG A 276 5.70 -7.46 10.36
N VAL A 277 5.68 -7.61 9.04
CA VAL A 277 6.32 -8.70 8.29
C VAL A 277 7.04 -8.17 7.05
N HIS A 278 8.00 -8.94 6.53
CA HIS A 278 8.78 -8.51 5.37
C HIS A 278 8.03 -8.63 4.04
N HIS A 279 7.02 -9.48 3.98
CA HIS A 279 6.20 -9.68 2.79
C HIS A 279 4.72 -9.78 3.16
N PHE A 280 3.81 -9.24 2.36
CA PHE A 280 2.37 -9.44 2.56
C PHE A 280 1.55 -9.09 1.33
N THR A 281 0.35 -9.66 1.22
CA THR A 281 -0.60 -9.32 0.15
C THR A 281 -1.42 -8.08 0.53
N LYS A 282 -1.57 -7.14 -0.41
CA LYS A 282 -2.39 -5.94 -0.25
C LYS A 282 -3.24 -5.68 -1.49
N VAL A 283 -4.46 -5.20 -1.27
CA VAL A 283 -5.31 -4.59 -2.30
C VAL A 283 -5.25 -3.07 -2.14
N GLU A 284 -4.75 -2.39 -3.17
CA GLU A 284 -4.59 -0.94 -3.19
C GLU A 284 -5.65 -0.27 -4.06
N MET A 285 -6.11 0.90 -3.61
CA MET A 285 -6.87 1.87 -4.38
C MET A 285 -5.96 3.03 -4.79
N PHE A 286 -6.08 3.46 -6.04
CA PHE A 286 -5.34 4.59 -6.58
C PHE A 286 -6.26 5.44 -7.45
N GLY A 287 -6.46 6.67 -7.04
CA GLY A 287 -7.28 7.67 -7.70
C GLY A 287 -6.41 8.71 -8.40
N ILE A 288 -6.80 9.09 -9.62
CA ILE A 288 -6.21 10.19 -10.39
C ILE A 288 -7.35 11.12 -10.75
N THR A 289 -7.22 12.41 -10.45
CA THR A 289 -8.31 13.37 -10.66
C THR A 289 -7.81 14.72 -11.15
N SER A 290 -8.74 15.53 -11.67
CA SER A 290 -8.50 16.92 -12.02
C SER A 290 -8.39 17.78 -10.75
N ASN A 291 -8.16 19.07 -10.95
CA ASN A 291 -8.16 20.08 -9.90
C ASN A 291 -8.66 21.40 -10.48
N GLU A 292 -9.86 21.37 -11.06
CA GLU A 292 -10.50 22.55 -11.66
C GLU A 292 -11.23 23.38 -10.61
N THR A 293 -11.87 22.74 -9.63
CA THR A 293 -12.60 23.44 -8.56
C THR A 293 -11.80 23.56 -7.26
N GLY A 294 -10.72 22.79 -7.10
CA GLY A 294 -9.94 22.73 -5.86
C GLY A 294 -10.41 21.64 -4.90
N GLN A 295 -11.44 20.87 -5.28
CA GLN A 295 -12.16 19.98 -4.35
C GLN A 295 -12.11 18.51 -4.80
N GLU A 296 -11.81 18.24 -6.06
CA GLU A 296 -11.97 16.92 -6.66
C GLU A 296 -11.07 15.85 -6.03
N SER A 297 -9.85 16.22 -5.59
CA SER A 297 -8.98 15.29 -4.87
C SER A 297 -9.44 15.02 -3.45
N ASP A 298 -10.05 16.02 -2.78
CA ASP A 298 -10.58 15.84 -1.44
C ASP A 298 -11.83 14.98 -1.45
N ASP A 299 -12.72 15.17 -2.44
CA ASP A 299 -13.92 14.34 -2.61
C ASP A 299 -13.55 12.88 -2.89
N LEU A 300 -12.58 12.64 -3.77
CA LEU A 300 -12.08 11.30 -4.06
C LEU A 300 -11.38 10.68 -2.84
N TYR A 301 -10.65 11.47 -2.07
CA TYR A 301 -10.04 11.04 -0.81
C TYR A 301 -11.08 10.63 0.24
N GLN A 302 -12.13 11.41 0.44
CA GLN A 302 -13.23 11.05 1.33
C GLN A 302 -13.97 9.80 0.83
N GLU A 303 -14.13 9.64 -0.48
CA GLU A 303 -14.69 8.41 -1.06
C GLU A 303 -13.84 7.18 -0.71
N LEU A 304 -12.51 7.26 -0.83
CA LEU A 304 -11.60 6.17 -0.46
C LEU A 304 -11.70 5.83 1.03
N VAL A 305 -11.74 6.83 1.91
CA VAL A 305 -11.95 6.62 3.36
C VAL A 305 -13.28 5.92 3.61
N GLN A 306 -14.37 6.36 2.96
CA GLN A 306 -15.68 5.73 3.11
C GLN A 306 -15.69 4.28 2.60
N ILE A 307 -15.00 3.98 1.50
CA ILE A 307 -14.83 2.61 1.01
C ILE A 307 -14.10 1.73 2.02
N GLN A 308 -13.07 2.25 2.69
CA GLN A 308 -12.36 1.52 3.75
C GLN A 308 -13.28 1.22 4.93
N ILE A 309 -14.08 2.20 5.35
CA ILE A 309 -15.08 2.03 6.41
C ILE A 309 -16.07 0.92 6.02
N GLU A 310 -16.66 0.99 4.82
CA GLU A 310 -17.60 -0.01 4.32
C GLU A 310 -16.99 -1.42 4.29
N LEU A 311 -15.74 -1.55 3.82
CA LEU A 311 -15.03 -2.82 3.75
C LEU A 311 -14.84 -3.44 5.14
N LEU A 312 -14.33 -2.66 6.10
CA LEU A 312 -14.07 -3.13 7.47
C LEU A 312 -15.37 -3.40 8.24
N GLN A 313 -16.39 -2.55 8.10
CA GLN A 313 -17.71 -2.78 8.69
C GLN A 313 -18.37 -4.03 8.12
N GLY A 314 -18.27 -4.28 6.81
CA GLY A 314 -18.79 -5.49 6.17
C GLY A 314 -18.11 -6.77 6.67
N LEU A 315 -16.87 -6.67 7.16
CA LEU A 315 -16.15 -7.74 7.84
C LEU A 315 -16.55 -7.89 9.32
N GLY A 316 -17.50 -7.10 9.81
CA GLY A 316 -17.95 -7.10 11.21
C GLY A 316 -16.93 -6.50 12.18
N LEU A 317 -16.04 -5.63 11.70
CA LEU A 317 -14.99 -5.01 12.52
C LEU A 317 -15.45 -3.66 13.07
N HIS A 318 -14.98 -3.35 14.28
CA HIS A 318 -15.18 -2.06 14.93
C HIS A 318 -13.88 -1.28 14.99
N GLY A 319 -13.95 0.01 14.69
CA GLY A 319 -12.77 0.85 14.64
C GLY A 319 -13.05 2.34 14.76
N GLN A 320 -11.96 3.09 14.64
CA GLN A 320 -11.93 4.54 14.68
C GLN A 320 -11.27 5.09 13.42
N VAL A 321 -11.75 6.24 12.98
CA VAL A 321 -11.21 7.02 11.87
C VAL A 321 -10.32 8.09 12.48
N VAL A 322 -9.03 8.08 12.12
CA VAL A 322 -8.00 8.90 12.77
C VAL A 322 -7.32 9.79 11.73
N LEU A 323 -7.48 11.11 11.88
CA LEU A 323 -6.78 12.09 11.07
C LEU A 323 -5.35 12.26 11.61
N MET A 324 -4.37 12.17 10.70
CA MET A 324 -2.96 12.15 11.07
C MET A 324 -2.35 13.56 11.15
N PRO A 325 -1.49 13.82 12.15
CA PRO A 325 -0.75 15.07 12.26
C PRO A 325 0.39 15.12 11.22
N PRO A 326 1.00 16.30 10.99
CA PRO A 326 2.02 16.51 9.96
C PRO A 326 3.21 15.56 10.05
N GLU A 327 3.70 15.27 11.25
CA GLU A 327 4.77 14.29 11.52
C GLU A 327 4.45 12.86 11.04
N GLU A 328 3.18 12.49 10.87
CA GLU A 328 2.73 11.15 10.43
C GLU A 328 2.26 11.12 8.96
N LEU A 329 2.38 12.23 8.22
CA LEU A 329 1.96 12.32 6.81
C LEU A 329 2.98 11.69 5.83
N GLY A 330 4.22 11.50 6.26
CA GLY A 330 5.34 11.22 5.35
C GLY A 330 5.56 12.36 4.36
N ASN A 331 6.37 12.16 3.32
CA ASN A 331 6.61 13.23 2.34
C ASN A 331 5.44 13.52 1.39
N PRO A 332 4.71 12.53 0.83
CA PRO A 332 3.77 12.80 -0.25
C PRO A 332 2.39 13.30 0.19
N ALA A 333 1.93 12.98 1.40
CA ALA A 333 0.54 13.26 1.78
C ALA A 333 0.31 14.73 2.14
N TYR A 334 -0.72 15.32 1.55
CA TYR A 334 -1.35 16.58 1.95
C TYR A 334 -2.28 16.39 3.15
N SER A 335 -3.03 15.29 3.15
CA SER A 335 -3.83 14.80 4.27
C SER A 335 -3.78 13.28 4.28
N LYS A 336 -3.80 12.68 5.48
CA LYS A 336 -3.81 11.22 5.68
C LYS A 336 -4.79 10.85 6.78
N THR A 337 -5.58 9.81 6.52
CA THR A 337 -6.51 9.21 7.46
C THR A 337 -6.20 7.75 7.59
N ASP A 338 -6.08 7.27 8.82
CA ASP A 338 -5.94 5.86 9.12
C ASP A 338 -7.23 5.35 9.75
N LEU A 339 -7.60 4.12 9.40
CA LEU A 339 -8.64 3.38 10.10
C LEU A 339 -7.97 2.39 11.02
N GLU A 340 -8.17 2.60 12.32
CA GLU A 340 -7.67 1.71 13.35
C GLU A 340 -8.79 0.81 13.85
N VAL A 341 -8.58 -0.49 13.85
CA VAL A 341 -9.57 -1.48 14.31
C VAL A 341 -9.22 -1.95 15.71
N TRP A 342 -10.25 -2.12 16.54
CA TRP A 342 -10.12 -2.72 17.86
C TRP A 342 -9.73 -4.20 17.72
N LEU A 343 -8.62 -4.57 18.35
CA LEU A 343 -8.12 -5.94 18.40
C LEU A 343 -8.38 -6.51 19.80
N PRO A 344 -9.41 -7.37 20.01
CA PRO A 344 -9.79 -7.82 21.34
C PRO A 344 -8.69 -8.54 22.11
N GLY A 345 -7.94 -9.44 21.45
CA GLY A 345 -6.86 -10.19 22.10
C GLY A 345 -5.67 -9.32 22.45
N ARG A 346 -5.37 -8.33 21.60
CA ARG A 346 -4.31 -7.34 21.85
C ARG A 346 -4.74 -6.16 22.71
N ARG A 347 -6.04 -6.01 23.00
CA ARG A 347 -6.67 -4.96 23.82
C ARG A 347 -6.29 -3.54 23.42
N ARG A 348 -6.20 -3.27 22.11
CA ARG A 348 -5.84 -1.95 21.57
C ARG A 348 -6.44 -1.72 20.18
N TYR A 349 -6.53 -0.46 19.79
CA TYR A 349 -6.70 -0.10 18.38
C TYR A 349 -5.38 -0.28 17.63
N ALA A 350 -5.49 -0.62 16.36
CA ALA A 350 -4.36 -0.80 15.46
C ALA A 350 -4.71 -0.40 14.04
N GLU A 351 -3.86 0.36 13.37
CA GLU A 351 -3.99 0.71 11.96
C GLU A 351 -4.16 -0.54 11.09
N LEU A 352 -5.25 -0.61 10.32
CA LEU A 352 -5.47 -1.64 9.30
C LEU A 352 -5.35 -1.08 7.89
N THR A 353 -5.81 0.15 7.69
CA THR A 353 -5.78 0.83 6.39
C THR A 353 -5.41 2.29 6.58
N SER A 354 -4.81 2.86 5.56
CA SER A 354 -4.55 4.29 5.43
C SER A 354 -5.02 4.78 4.07
N ALA A 355 -5.44 6.04 3.99
CA ALA A 355 -5.72 6.76 2.76
C ALA A 355 -5.01 8.11 2.80
N SER A 356 -4.50 8.55 1.66
CA SER A 356 -3.79 9.82 1.53
C SER A 356 -4.25 10.59 0.30
N ASN A 357 -4.56 11.87 0.48
CA ASN A 357 -4.57 12.82 -0.64
C ASN A 357 -3.14 13.32 -0.83
N CYS A 358 -2.56 13.11 -2.01
CA CYS A 358 -1.19 13.50 -2.34
C CYS A 358 -1.15 14.74 -3.24
N THR A 359 -2.30 15.34 -3.56
CA THR A 359 -2.44 16.47 -4.49
C THR A 359 -1.57 16.27 -5.73
N SER A 360 -0.86 17.28 -6.20
CA SER A 360 0.06 17.22 -7.34
C SER A 360 1.46 16.68 -7.01
N TYR A 361 1.75 16.27 -5.77
CA TYR A 361 3.11 15.91 -5.33
C TYR A 361 3.75 14.82 -6.21
N GLN A 362 3.03 13.72 -6.42
CA GLN A 362 3.50 12.58 -7.21
C GLN A 362 3.48 12.93 -8.70
N ALA A 363 2.42 13.61 -9.16
CA ALA A 363 2.25 14.01 -10.55
C ALA A 363 3.37 14.94 -11.04
N ALA A 364 3.79 15.92 -10.22
CA ALA A 364 4.90 16.83 -10.52
C ALA A 364 6.22 16.07 -10.77
N ARG A 365 6.48 15.03 -9.98
CA ARG A 365 7.70 14.20 -10.06
C ARG A 365 7.66 13.18 -11.19
N LEU A 366 6.47 12.64 -11.45
CA LEU A 366 6.20 11.65 -12.49
C LEU A 366 5.92 12.28 -13.87
N GLY A 367 5.70 13.59 -13.95
CA GLY A 367 5.37 14.30 -15.18
C GLY A 367 3.94 14.05 -15.68
N ALA A 368 3.02 13.75 -14.76
CA ALA A 368 1.63 13.41 -15.09
C ALA A 368 0.73 14.65 -15.11
N SER A 369 -0.10 14.76 -16.14
CA SER A 369 -0.87 15.98 -16.42
C SER A 369 -2.22 15.68 -17.07
N TYR A 370 -3.09 16.68 -17.17
CA TYR A 370 -4.28 16.65 -17.99
C TYR A 370 -4.45 17.97 -18.74
N VAL A 371 -5.19 17.94 -19.84
CA VAL A 371 -5.64 19.13 -20.56
C VAL A 371 -7.09 19.38 -20.19
N ASN A 372 -7.37 20.57 -19.63
CA ASN A 372 -8.72 20.97 -19.27
C ASN A 372 -9.54 21.42 -20.49
N LYS A 373 -10.84 21.66 -20.30
CA LYS A 373 -11.75 22.15 -21.37
C LYS A 373 -11.33 23.49 -21.99
N LYS A 374 -10.47 24.26 -21.33
CA LYS A 374 -9.89 25.52 -21.84
C LYS A 374 -8.60 25.32 -22.65
N GLY A 375 -8.18 24.07 -22.85
CA GLY A 375 -6.91 23.74 -23.54
C GLY A 375 -5.67 23.96 -22.68
N GLN A 376 -5.82 24.19 -21.37
CA GLN A 376 -4.70 24.42 -20.46
C GLN A 376 -4.19 23.08 -19.92
N ARG A 377 -2.87 22.88 -19.97
CA ARG A 377 -2.21 21.74 -19.36
C ARG A 377 -2.01 21.99 -17.86
N LYS A 378 -2.49 21.08 -17.02
CA LYS A 378 -2.36 21.12 -15.55
C LYS A 378 -1.86 19.79 -15.01
N LEU A 379 -1.29 19.77 -13.82
CA LEU A 379 -0.94 18.53 -13.13
C LEU A 379 -2.21 17.85 -12.61
N VAL A 380 -2.28 16.52 -12.74
CA VAL A 380 -3.33 15.74 -12.06
C VAL A 380 -3.07 15.71 -10.55
N HIS A 381 -4.11 15.48 -9.77
CA HIS A 381 -3.97 15.11 -8.37
C HIS A 381 -4.04 13.59 -8.21
N THR A 382 -3.29 13.05 -7.25
CA THR A 382 -3.32 11.63 -6.90
C THR A 382 -3.82 11.40 -5.48
N VAL A 383 -4.56 10.31 -5.31
CA VAL A 383 -5.07 9.84 -4.01
C VAL A 383 -4.80 8.35 -3.94
N ASN A 384 -4.30 7.85 -2.81
CA ASN A 384 -4.10 6.41 -2.60
C ASN A 384 -4.85 5.95 -1.35
N GLY A 385 -5.14 4.66 -1.26
CA GLY A 385 -5.68 4.07 -0.05
C GLY A 385 -5.65 2.56 -0.03
N THR A 386 -5.37 1.98 1.13
CA THR A 386 -5.38 0.53 1.31
C THR A 386 -6.83 0.04 1.39
N ALA A 387 -7.28 -0.80 0.47
CA ALA A 387 -8.59 -1.45 0.62
C ALA A 387 -8.52 -2.58 1.65
N VAL A 388 -7.49 -3.44 1.53
CA VAL A 388 -7.22 -4.55 2.48
C VAL A 388 -5.72 -4.80 2.55
N ALA A 389 -5.16 -4.76 3.76
CA ALA A 389 -3.86 -5.35 4.07
C ALA A 389 -4.08 -6.70 4.77
N VAL A 390 -3.80 -7.80 4.06
CA VAL A 390 -4.24 -9.15 4.45
C VAL A 390 -3.79 -9.56 5.86
N PRO A 391 -2.52 -9.40 6.28
CA PRO A 391 -2.09 -9.91 7.59
C PRO A 391 -2.83 -9.28 8.76
N ARG A 392 -2.98 -7.95 8.73
CA ARG A 392 -3.68 -7.21 9.80
C ARG A 392 -5.18 -7.50 9.78
N CYS A 393 -5.78 -7.72 8.62
CA CYS A 393 -7.17 -8.17 8.51
C CYS A 393 -7.37 -9.59 9.06
N ILE A 394 -6.44 -10.52 8.83
CA ILE A 394 -6.47 -11.86 9.44
C ILE A 394 -6.42 -11.75 10.97
N ILE A 395 -5.51 -10.93 11.52
CA ILE A 395 -5.45 -10.69 12.97
C ILE A 395 -6.79 -10.18 13.49
N ALA A 396 -7.32 -9.10 12.89
CA ALA A 396 -8.56 -8.48 13.34
C ALA A 396 -9.75 -9.44 13.26
N LEU A 397 -9.88 -10.21 12.18
CA LEU A 397 -10.96 -11.16 12.01
C LEU A 397 -10.87 -12.31 13.02
N CYS A 398 -9.69 -12.89 13.20
CA CYS A 398 -9.52 -14.00 14.14
C CYS A 398 -9.78 -13.56 15.59
N GLU A 399 -9.27 -12.39 16.00
CA GLU A 399 -9.50 -11.90 17.36
C GLU A 399 -10.93 -11.42 17.58
N THR A 400 -11.57 -10.84 16.57
CA THR A 400 -12.95 -10.34 16.70
C THR A 400 -13.98 -11.45 16.63
N HIS A 401 -13.77 -12.47 15.79
CA HIS A 401 -14.75 -13.51 15.51
C HIS A 401 -14.48 -14.82 16.25
N GLN A 402 -13.63 -14.82 17.28
CA GLN A 402 -13.45 -15.99 18.14
C GLN A 402 -14.72 -16.32 18.96
N GLU A 403 -14.93 -17.59 19.31
CA GLU A 403 -16.03 -17.98 20.19
C GLU A 403 -15.77 -17.57 21.65
N ALA A 404 -16.83 -17.16 22.37
CA ALA A 404 -16.72 -16.75 23.76
C ALA A 404 -16.53 -17.95 24.72
N THR A 405 -16.91 -19.16 24.32
CA THR A 405 -16.96 -20.35 25.18
C THR A 405 -15.60 -21.07 25.32
N GLY A 406 -14.49 -20.38 25.07
CA GLY A 406 -13.12 -20.92 25.23
C GLY A 406 -12.71 -22.01 24.24
N ARG A 407 -13.60 -22.43 23.34
CA ARG A 407 -13.24 -23.24 22.17
C ARG A 407 -12.46 -22.34 21.21
N ARG A 408 -11.26 -22.76 20.79
CA ARG A 408 -10.42 -22.06 19.80
C ARG A 408 -11.03 -22.16 18.39
N ALA A 409 -12.29 -21.75 18.24
CA ALA A 409 -13.07 -21.76 17.03
C ALA A 409 -13.34 -20.32 16.58
N LEU A 410 -13.55 -20.14 15.27
CA LEU A 410 -13.82 -18.85 14.65
C LEU A 410 -15.20 -18.87 13.98
N GLN A 411 -15.95 -17.78 14.11
CA GLN A 411 -17.23 -17.56 13.46
C GLN A 411 -17.10 -16.44 12.42
N LEU A 412 -16.40 -16.73 11.33
CA LEU A 412 -16.14 -15.75 10.28
C LEU A 412 -17.40 -15.47 9.43
N PRO A 413 -17.54 -14.27 8.84
CA PRO A 413 -18.65 -13.96 7.95
C PRO A 413 -18.81 -14.97 6.81
N ALA A 414 -20.04 -15.47 6.60
CA ALA A 414 -20.32 -16.58 5.68
C ALA A 414 -19.93 -16.30 4.22
N PHE A 415 -19.97 -15.03 3.78
CA PHE A 415 -19.59 -14.63 2.43
C PHE A 415 -18.09 -14.82 2.14
N LEU A 416 -17.25 -14.97 3.16
CA LEU A 416 -15.85 -15.37 2.98
C LEU A 416 -15.73 -16.82 2.50
N GLY A 417 -16.82 -17.60 2.52
CA GLY A 417 -16.93 -18.89 1.84
C GLY A 417 -15.91 -19.93 2.33
N LEU A 418 -15.48 -19.81 3.59
CA LEU A 418 -14.63 -20.81 4.22
C LEU A 418 -15.52 -21.98 4.63
N ALA A 419 -15.27 -23.16 4.06
CA ALA A 419 -16.06 -24.35 4.34
C ALA A 419 -15.83 -24.82 5.80
N PRO A 420 -16.89 -25.18 6.54
CA PRO A 420 -16.72 -25.84 7.83
C PRO A 420 -16.00 -27.19 7.62
N ALA A 421 -15.04 -27.53 8.49
CA ALA A 421 -14.42 -28.84 8.44
C ALA A 421 -15.46 -29.89 8.89
N HIS A 422 -15.97 -30.67 7.94
CA HIS A 422 -16.94 -31.77 8.08
C HIS A 422 -18.34 -31.42 8.66
N PRO A 423 -19.42 -31.61 7.88
CA PRO A 423 -20.81 -31.52 8.37
C PRO A 423 -21.22 -32.57 9.42
N GLN A 424 -20.41 -33.59 9.68
CA GLN A 424 -20.83 -34.80 10.40
C GLN A 424 -20.62 -34.79 11.94
N GLN A 425 -20.10 -33.71 12.54
CA GLN A 425 -19.88 -33.66 14.00
C GLN A 425 -20.58 -32.53 14.75
N PHE A 426 -21.39 -31.71 14.06
CA PHE A 426 -22.23 -30.73 14.74
C PHE A 426 -23.65 -31.31 14.91
N GLN A 427 -23.89 -32.06 16.00
CA GLN A 427 -25.25 -32.22 16.48
C GLN A 427 -25.60 -30.96 17.29
N PRO A 428 -26.64 -30.19 16.92
CA PRO A 428 -27.14 -29.15 17.79
C PRO A 428 -27.62 -29.83 19.07
N ASN A 429 -27.09 -29.42 20.23
CA ASN A 429 -27.77 -29.76 21.48
C ASN A 429 -29.11 -29.02 21.44
N GLU A 430 -30.19 -29.76 21.22
CA GLU A 430 -31.54 -29.32 21.55
C GLU A 430 -31.57 -28.99 23.04
N THR A 431 -31.50 -27.69 23.37
CA THR A 431 -32.28 -27.02 24.42
C THR A 431 -31.69 -25.63 24.66
N SER A 432 -32.20 -24.63 23.95
CA SER A 432 -32.31 -23.28 24.51
C SER A 432 -33.53 -22.64 23.90
N VAL A 433 -34.57 -22.53 24.72
CA VAL A 433 -35.85 -21.93 24.39
C VAL A 433 -35.65 -20.50 23.91
N ASP A 434 -36.20 -20.24 22.73
CA ASP A 434 -36.28 -18.95 22.07
C ASP A 434 -37.08 -17.97 22.94
N THR A 435 -36.46 -16.86 23.33
CA THR A 435 -37.17 -15.66 23.80
C THR A 435 -36.61 -14.45 23.07
N GLY A 436 -37.01 -14.34 21.79
CA GLY A 436 -37.44 -13.10 21.16
C GLY A 436 -36.54 -11.88 21.33
N HIS A 437 -35.64 -11.67 20.37
CA HIS A 437 -35.35 -10.35 19.81
C HIS A 437 -34.88 -10.52 18.35
N GLU A 438 -35.81 -10.31 17.42
CA GLU A 438 -35.53 -10.20 15.99
C GLU A 438 -34.71 -8.94 15.73
N HIS A 439 -33.41 -9.09 15.46
CA HIS A 439 -32.58 -8.32 14.51
C HIS A 439 -31.12 -8.82 14.59
N ASN A 440 -30.86 -10.03 14.06
CA ASN A 440 -29.50 -10.52 13.77
C ASN A 440 -29.58 -11.68 12.76
N ALA A 441 -30.01 -11.37 11.53
CA ALA A 441 -29.90 -12.34 10.44
C ALA A 441 -28.49 -12.29 9.85
N PHE A 442 -27.87 -13.47 9.67
CA PHE A 442 -26.63 -13.78 8.93
C PHE A 442 -25.30 -14.00 9.69
N LEU A 443 -25.32 -14.47 10.94
CA LEU A 443 -24.18 -15.13 11.57
C LEU A 443 -24.46 -16.62 11.81
N ASN A 444 -24.52 -17.43 10.75
CA ASN A 444 -24.62 -18.88 10.88
C ASN A 444 -23.63 -19.59 9.95
N LYS A 445 -22.47 -19.98 10.52
CA LYS A 445 -21.76 -21.26 10.33
C LYS A 445 -20.43 -21.24 11.10
N VAL A 446 -20.28 -22.22 11.99
CA VAL A 446 -19.13 -22.41 12.88
C VAL A 446 -17.95 -23.01 12.10
N MET A 447 -16.76 -22.41 12.20
CA MET A 447 -15.52 -23.08 11.81
C MET A 447 -14.99 -23.83 13.04
N VAL A 448 -15.31 -25.13 13.14
CA VAL A 448 -14.56 -26.05 14.01
C VAL A 448 -13.45 -26.66 13.16
N TYR A 449 -12.19 -26.44 13.52
CA TYR A 449 -11.03 -26.88 12.74
C TYR A 449 -10.66 -28.34 13.11
N ASN A 450 -10.73 -29.29 12.18
CA ASN A 450 -10.35 -30.71 12.41
C ASN A 450 -9.00 -31.14 11.81
N GLU A 451 -8.24 -30.22 11.17
CA GLU A 451 -6.80 -30.49 10.89
C GLU A 451 -5.95 -30.56 12.18
N GLN A 452 -6.59 -30.46 13.35
CA GLN A 452 -6.01 -30.60 14.69
C GLN A 452 -5.41 -31.98 14.99
N CYS A 453 -5.60 -32.98 14.13
CA CYS A 453 -5.14 -34.36 14.38
C CYS A 453 -3.86 -34.79 13.65
N LEU A 454 -3.23 -33.94 12.83
CA LEU A 454 -1.91 -34.25 12.27
C LEU A 454 -0.84 -33.31 12.81
N ARG A 455 -0.54 -33.51 14.10
CA ARG A 455 0.72 -33.13 14.77
C ARG A 455 1.95 -33.83 14.18
N LYS A 456 1.93 -34.31 12.93
CA LYS A 456 3.18 -34.68 12.27
C LYS A 456 3.81 -33.37 11.81
N VAL A 457 4.60 -32.77 12.72
CA VAL A 457 5.72 -31.93 12.32
C VAL A 457 6.37 -32.68 11.17
N LEU A 458 6.34 -32.12 9.96
CA LEU A 458 7.18 -32.64 8.89
C LEU A 458 8.60 -32.37 9.39
N PRO A 459 9.38 -33.40 9.77
CA PRO A 459 10.74 -33.15 10.18
C PRO A 459 11.46 -32.62 8.93
N LEU A 460 11.74 -31.32 8.91
CA LEU A 460 12.77 -30.81 8.02
C LEU A 460 14.07 -31.35 8.61
N LYS A 461 14.65 -32.37 7.96
CA LYS A 461 16.07 -32.68 8.21
C LYS A 461 16.85 -31.41 7.94
N ASN A 462 17.79 -31.03 8.80
CA ASN A 462 18.68 -29.95 8.44
C ASN A 462 19.44 -30.37 7.19
N TYR A 463 19.75 -29.43 6.31
CA TYR A 463 20.54 -29.73 5.12
C TYR A 463 21.90 -30.35 5.51
N GLU A 464 22.43 -29.98 6.67
CA GLU A 464 23.63 -30.55 7.29
C GLU A 464 23.45 -32.04 7.67
N ASP A 465 22.26 -32.44 8.16
CA ASP A 465 21.94 -33.83 8.51
C ASP A 465 21.77 -34.75 7.27
N LEU A 466 21.76 -34.18 6.05
CA LEU A 466 21.67 -34.91 4.78
C LEU A 466 23.05 -35.08 4.11
N ILE A 467 24.07 -34.35 4.55
CA ILE A 467 25.42 -34.42 3.98
C ILE A 467 26.23 -35.55 4.62
N ASP A 468 25.98 -35.87 5.90
CA ASP A 468 26.69 -36.92 6.63
C ASP A 468 26.22 -38.36 6.30
N SER A 469 25.25 -38.56 5.39
CA SER A 469 24.72 -39.90 5.07
C SER A 469 25.24 -40.52 3.77
N ASP A 470 26.08 -39.83 2.99
CA ASP A 470 26.63 -40.35 1.72
C ASP A 470 28.14 -40.65 1.77
N GLU A 471 28.79 -40.57 2.94
CA GLU A 471 30.14 -41.09 3.17
C GLU A 471 30.12 -42.25 4.18
N ASN A 472 29.71 -43.45 3.74
CA ASN A 472 30.14 -44.74 4.30
C ASN A 472 29.86 -45.90 3.34
#